data_AF-I2K5Z0-F1
#
_entry.id   AF-I2K5Z0-F1
#
_cell.length_a   1.000
_cell.length_b   1.000
_cell.length_c   1.000
_cell.angle_alpha   90.00
_cell.angle_beta   90.00
_cell.angle_gamma   90.00
#
_symmetry.space_group_name_H-M   'P 1'
#
loop_
_entity.id
_entity.type
_entity.pdbx_description
1 polymer ?
#
loop_
_entity_poly.entity_id
_entity_poly.type
_entity_poly.pdbx_seq_one_letter_code
_entity_poly.pdbx_strand_id
1 'polypeptide(L)'
;MKALIILVTFATLGIIFFQYHRSKNLKKLFTALLTLVVILSLAVAGNVTRPVMSIYLAHLILMIISWGGLILYLVRERYVGWIIFSPLVTIGLFLLLEWLTGSGHELG
;
A
#
# COMPACT_ATOMS: atom_id res chain seq x y z
N MET A 1 -15.43 0.77 6.77
CA MET A 1 -14.13 0.87 6.04
C MET A 1 -12.95 0.31 6.85
N LYS A 2 -12.68 0.81 8.06
CA LYS A 2 -11.54 0.33 8.87
C LYS A 2 -11.56 -1.19 9.16
N ALA A 3 -12.74 -1.75 9.43
CA ALA A 3 -12.90 -3.19 9.68
C ALA A 3 -12.50 -4.07 8.47
N LEU A 4 -12.78 -3.61 7.25
CA LEU A 4 -12.39 -4.34 6.02
C LEU A 4 -10.88 -4.37 5.84
N ILE A 5 -10.20 -3.25 6.10
CA ILE A 5 -8.73 -3.17 6.04
C ILE A 5 -8.12 -4.14 7.06
N ILE A 6 -8.66 -4.17 8.29
CA ILE A 6 -8.22 -5.10 9.33
C ILE A 6 -8.40 -6.54 8.87
N LEU A 7 -9.59 -6.89 8.34
CA LEU A 7 -9.90 -8.23 7.88
C LEU A 7 -8.99 -8.68 6.72
N VAL A 8 -8.79 -7.82 5.72
CA VAL A 8 -7.86 -8.09 4.59
C VAL A 8 -6.43 -8.23 5.09
N THR A 9 -6.02 -7.45 6.09
CA THR A 9 -4.69 -7.55 6.70
C THR A 9 -4.50 -8.92 7.36
N PHE A 10 -5.46 -9.37 8.19
CA PHE A 10 -5.41 -10.69 8.82
C PHE A 10 -5.42 -11.83 7.79
N ALA A 11 -6.25 -11.72 6.74
CA ALA A 11 -6.25 -12.69 5.64
C ALA A 11 -4.88 -12.75 4.95
N THR A 12 -4.26 -11.60 4.67
CA THR A 12 -2.94 -11.52 4.04
C THR A 12 -1.86 -12.13 4.94
N LEU A 13 -1.88 -11.83 6.24
CA LEU A 13 -0.97 -12.45 7.22
C LEU A 13 -1.13 -13.97 7.25
N GLY A 14 -2.37 -14.47 7.23
CA GLY A 14 -2.67 -15.90 7.16
C GLY A 14 -2.07 -16.55 5.91
N ILE A 15 -2.21 -15.91 4.74
CA ILE A 15 -1.64 -16.40 3.47
C ILE A 15 -0.10 -16.41 3.54
N ILE A 16 0.52 -15.35 4.06
CA ILE A 16 1.97 -15.25 4.23
C ILE A 16 2.47 -16.40 5.11
N PHE A 17 1.82 -16.64 6.25
CA PHE A 17 2.22 -17.68 7.19
C PHE A 17 2.01 -19.10 6.61
N PHE A 18 0.88 -19.34 5.94
CA PHE A 18 0.61 -20.60 5.25
C PHE A 18 1.68 -20.91 4.20
N GLN A 19 2.05 -19.90 3.40
CA GLN A 19 3.08 -20.06 2.40
C GLN A 19 4.47 -20.30 2.99
N TYR A 20 4.80 -19.63 4.09
CA TYR A 20 6.03 -19.90 4.83
C TYR A 20 6.03 -21.33 5.39
N HIS A 21 4.90 -21.82 5.91
CA HIS A 21 4.83 -23.19 6.41
C HIS A 21 5.11 -24.23 5.30
N ARG A 22 4.58 -23.98 4.09
CA ARG A 22 4.75 -24.87 2.93
C ARG A 22 6.17 -24.82 2.32
N SER A 23 6.76 -23.62 2.22
CA SER A 23 8.05 -23.42 1.52
C SER A 23 9.26 -23.36 2.45
N LYS A 24 9.05 -23.08 3.74
CA LYS A 24 10.07 -22.76 4.76
C LYS A 24 11.05 -21.66 4.33
N ASN A 25 10.66 -20.82 3.37
CA ASN A 25 11.53 -19.77 2.84
C ASN A 25 11.44 -18.49 3.68
N LEU A 26 12.44 -18.30 4.55
CA LEU A 26 12.54 -17.11 5.42
C LEU A 26 12.69 -15.80 4.63
N LYS A 27 13.44 -15.80 3.52
CA LYS A 27 13.62 -14.58 2.70
C LYS A 27 12.29 -14.11 2.14
N LYS A 28 11.47 -15.04 1.65
CA LYS A 28 10.13 -14.75 1.13
C LYS A 28 9.17 -14.26 2.23
N LEU A 29 9.25 -14.84 3.42
CA LEU A 29 8.49 -14.40 4.59
C LEU A 29 8.83 -12.95 4.97
N PHE A 30 10.11 -12.63 5.15
CA PHE A 30 10.54 -11.28 5.54
C PHE A 30 10.18 -10.24 4.49
N THR A 31 10.41 -10.53 3.20
CA THR A 31 10.04 -9.61 2.11
C THR A 31 8.53 -9.36 2.04
N ALA A 32 7.71 -10.40 2.24
CA ALA A 32 6.26 -10.25 2.25
C ALA A 32 5.75 -9.46 3.47
N LEU A 33 6.31 -9.71 4.66
CA LEU A 33 5.97 -8.97 5.88
C LEU A 33 6.38 -7.50 5.78
N LEU A 34 7.61 -7.23 5.36
CA LEU A 34 8.09 -5.86 5.17
C LEU A 34 7.23 -5.12 4.15
N THR A 35 6.90 -5.79 3.05
CA THR A 35 6.02 -5.22 2.02
C THR A 35 4.65 -4.90 2.62
N LEU A 36 4.03 -5.83 3.34
CA LEU A 36 2.73 -5.61 3.97
C LEU A 36 2.76 -4.40 4.92
N VAL A 37 3.81 -4.27 5.74
CA VAL A 37 4.00 -3.10 6.61
C VAL A 37 4.07 -1.82 5.80
N VAL A 38 4.83 -1.78 4.70
CA VAL A 38 4.90 -0.59 3.86
C VAL A 38 3.55 -0.26 3.22
N ILE A 39 2.82 -1.24 2.68
CA ILE A 39 1.52 -0.93 2.09
C ILE A 39 0.54 -0.45 3.18
N LEU A 40 0.58 -0.98 4.41
CA LEU A 40 -0.20 -0.44 5.54
C LEU A 40 0.20 0.99 5.90
N SER A 41 1.50 1.30 5.94
CA SER A 41 1.98 2.67 6.15
C SER A 41 1.49 3.61 5.06
N LEU A 42 1.52 3.19 3.80
CA LEU A 42 0.98 3.96 2.67
C LEU A 42 -0.53 4.16 2.78
N ALA A 43 -1.29 3.15 3.24
CA ALA A 43 -2.73 3.28 3.47
C ALA A 43 -3.06 4.41 4.45
N VAL A 44 -2.27 4.52 5.52
CA VAL A 44 -2.43 5.56 6.54
C VAL A 44 -1.93 6.91 6.01
N ALA A 45 -0.74 6.94 5.41
CA ALA A 45 -0.15 8.15 4.85
C ALA A 45 -0.99 8.74 3.72
N GLY A 46 -1.67 7.92 2.91
CA GLY A 46 -2.58 8.35 1.85
C GLY A 46 -3.71 9.27 2.32
N ASN A 47 -4.03 9.26 3.61
CA ASN A 47 -5.00 10.16 4.21
C ASN A 47 -4.60 11.65 4.04
N VAL A 48 -3.32 11.96 3.88
CA VAL A 48 -2.86 13.34 3.60
C VAL A 48 -3.35 13.86 2.26
N THR A 49 -3.60 12.97 1.29
CA THR A 49 -4.05 13.35 -0.06
C THR A 49 -5.55 13.67 -0.14
N ARG A 50 -6.30 13.50 0.97
CA ARG A 50 -7.74 13.75 1.04
C ARG A 50 -8.23 15.11 0.52
N PRO A 51 -7.51 16.24 0.73
CA PRO A 51 -7.96 17.54 0.24
C PRO A 51 -8.13 17.57 -1.28
N VAL A 52 -7.36 16.76 -2.01
CA VAL A 52 -7.46 16.64 -3.47
C VAL A 52 -8.15 15.32 -3.82
N MET A 53 -9.49 15.35 -3.89
CA MET A 53 -10.33 14.15 -4.05
C MET A 53 -9.89 13.22 -5.20
N SER A 54 -9.48 13.78 -6.35
CA SER A 54 -9.01 12.99 -7.51
C SER A 54 -7.73 12.20 -7.20
N ILE A 55 -6.79 12.80 -6.48
CA ILE A 55 -5.55 12.14 -6.05
C ILE A 55 -5.85 11.09 -4.99
N TYR A 56 -6.74 11.40 -4.04
CA TYR A 56 -7.15 10.44 -3.03
C TYR A 56 -7.82 9.19 -3.62
N LEU A 57 -8.70 9.36 -4.62
CA LEU A 57 -9.31 8.23 -5.34
C LEU A 57 -8.26 7.42 -6.10
N ALA A 58 -7.32 8.09 -6.78
CA ALA A 58 -6.20 7.41 -7.44
C ALA A 58 -5.35 6.62 -6.42
N HIS A 59 -5.08 7.21 -5.25
CA HIS A 59 -4.37 6.54 -4.17
C HIS A 59 -5.10 5.28 -3.71
N LEU A 60 -6.41 5.34 -3.47
CA LEU A 60 -7.21 4.18 -3.06
C LEU A 60 -7.18 3.05 -4.11
N ILE A 61 -7.24 3.38 -5.39
CA ILE A 61 -7.16 2.38 -6.47
C ILE A 61 -5.76 1.74 -6.50
N LEU A 62 -4.71 2.54 -6.45
CA LEU A 62 -3.34 2.04 -6.42
C LEU A 62 -3.08 1.18 -5.18
N MET A 63 -3.68 1.51 -4.04
CA MET A 63 -3.61 0.71 -2.82
C MET A 63 -4.20 -0.70 -3.00
N ILE A 64 -5.35 -0.82 -3.67
CA ILE A 64 -5.95 -2.12 -4.01
C ILE A 64 -5.01 -2.90 -4.95
N ILE A 65 -4.44 -2.20 -5.94
CA ILE A 65 -3.49 -2.77 -6.90
C ILE A 65 -2.20 -3.25 -6.20
N SER A 66 -1.67 -2.49 -5.24
CA SER A 66 -0.48 -2.87 -4.45
C SER A 66 -0.73 -4.10 -3.60
N TRP A 67 -1.92 -4.22 -3.00
CA TRP A 67 -2.35 -5.44 -2.32
C TRP A 67 -2.38 -6.63 -3.28
N GLY A 68 -2.96 -6.45 -4.47
CA GLY A 68 -2.93 -7.44 -5.53
C GLY A 68 -1.50 -7.82 -5.96
N GLY A 69 -0.60 -6.85 -6.02
CA GLY A 69 0.83 -7.06 -6.31
C GLY A 69 1.53 -7.94 -5.26
N LEU A 70 1.23 -7.74 -3.97
CA LEU A 70 1.73 -8.59 -2.89
C LEU A 70 1.19 -10.02 -3.02
N ILE A 71 -0.11 -10.20 -3.30
CA ILE A 71 -0.69 -11.52 -3.53
C ILE A 71 -0.04 -12.20 -4.75
N LEU A 72 0.19 -11.46 -5.83
CA LEU A 72 0.86 -11.98 -7.02
C LEU A 72 2.31 -12.39 -6.72
N TYR A 73 3.04 -11.61 -5.92
CA TYR A 73 4.37 -12.00 -5.44
C TYR A 73 4.33 -13.30 -4.64
N LEU A 74 3.35 -13.45 -3.76
CA LEU A 74 3.17 -14.69 -3.00
C LEU A 74 2.93 -15.87 -3.97
N VAL A 75 1.98 -15.76 -4.90
CA VAL A 75 1.59 -16.88 -5.77
C VAL A 75 2.62 -17.21 -6.86
N ARG A 76 3.20 -16.20 -7.51
CA ARG A 76 4.07 -16.36 -8.70
C ARG A 76 5.55 -16.11 -8.43
N GLU A 77 5.92 -15.81 -7.19
CA GLU A 77 7.30 -15.50 -6.76
C GLU A 77 7.94 -14.28 -7.45
N ARG A 78 7.16 -13.54 -8.24
CA ARG A 78 7.63 -12.39 -9.00
C ARG A 78 7.33 -11.10 -8.24
N TYR A 79 8.37 -10.49 -7.68
CA TYR A 79 8.24 -9.24 -6.96
C TYR A 79 8.17 -8.06 -7.94
N VAL A 80 6.99 -7.47 -8.12
CA VAL A 80 6.80 -6.30 -8.98
C VAL A 80 6.74 -5.04 -8.13
N GLY A 81 7.91 -4.56 -7.71
CA GLY A 81 8.03 -3.41 -6.82
C GLY A 81 7.29 -2.16 -7.32
N TRP A 82 7.33 -1.88 -8.62
CA TRP A 82 6.62 -0.74 -9.22
C TRP A 82 5.11 -0.74 -8.96
N ILE A 83 4.48 -1.92 -8.94
CA ILE A 83 3.04 -2.06 -8.63
C ILE A 83 2.80 -1.85 -7.13
N ILE A 84 3.64 -2.46 -6.31
CA ILE A 84 3.56 -2.42 -4.84
C ILE A 84 3.78 -1.01 -4.29
N PHE A 85 4.71 -0.27 -4.88
CA PHE A 85 5.10 1.07 -4.44
C PHE A 85 4.44 2.19 -5.24
N SER A 86 3.58 1.87 -6.22
CA SER A 86 2.84 2.87 -7.01
C SER A 86 2.05 3.90 -6.18
N PRO A 87 1.48 3.60 -4.99
CA PRO A 87 0.76 4.60 -4.20
C PRO A 87 1.68 5.74 -3.73
N LEU A 88 3.00 5.53 -3.62
CA LEU A 88 3.94 6.62 -3.30
C LEU A 88 3.87 7.75 -4.33
N VAL A 89 3.60 7.43 -5.59
CA VAL A 89 3.52 8.44 -6.66
C VAL A 89 2.41 9.44 -6.36
N THR A 90 1.27 9.00 -5.85
CA THR A 90 0.15 9.91 -5.52
C THR A 90 0.46 10.80 -4.32
N ILE A 91 1.21 10.30 -3.33
CA ILE A 91 1.66 11.13 -2.20
C ILE A 91 2.66 12.17 -2.71
N GLY A 92 3.65 11.76 -3.51
CA GLY A 92 4.61 12.69 -4.12
C GLY A 92 3.95 13.74 -5.00
N LEU A 93 2.95 13.35 -5.80
CA LEU A 93 2.17 14.26 -6.63
C LEU A 93 1.39 15.27 -5.79
N PHE A 94 0.76 14.82 -4.70
CA PHE A 94 0.08 15.69 -3.76
C PHE A 94 1.03 16.73 -3.16
N LEU A 95 2.18 16.30 -2.62
CA LEU A 95 3.18 17.21 -2.04
C LEU A 95 3.73 18.20 -3.06
N LEU A 96 3.94 17.75 -4.31
CA LEU A 96 4.41 18.61 -5.38
C LEU A 96 3.36 19.66 -5.77
N LEU A 97 2.08 19.29 -5.80
CA LEU A 97 0.99 20.23 -6.04
C LEU A 97 0.88 21.22 -4.90
N GLU A 98 0.89 20.75 -3.66
CA GLU A 98 0.86 21.61 -2.46
C GLU A 98 1.98 22.64 -2.48
N TRP A 99 3.20 22.23 -2.87
CA TRP A 99 4.35 23.10 -3.02
C TRP A 99 4.19 24.12 -4.16
N LEU A 100 3.65 23.72 -5.31
CA LEU A 100 3.49 24.60 -6.48
C LEU A 100 2.32 25.59 -6.35
N THR A 101 1.20 25.15 -5.79
CA THR A 101 -0.01 25.97 -5.71
C THR A 101 -0.08 26.81 -4.44
N GLY A 102 0.80 26.57 -3.47
CA GLY A 102 0.88 27.34 -2.22
C GLY A 102 -0.46 27.41 -1.50
N SER A 103 -1.33 26.42 -1.67
CA SER A 103 -2.70 26.48 -1.18
C SER A 103 -2.71 26.22 0.31
N GLY A 104 -2.83 27.29 1.08
CA GLY A 104 -3.02 27.30 2.53
C GLY A 104 -4.13 26.34 2.96
N HIS A 105 -3.74 25.12 3.29
CA HIS A 105 -4.52 24.21 4.12
C HIS A 105 -4.11 24.32 5.60
N GLU A 106 -3.23 25.28 5.93
CA GLU A 106 -3.12 25.82 7.27
C GLU A 106 -4.32 26.75 7.52
N LEU A 107 -5.12 26.43 8.55
CA LEU A 107 -6.30 27.17 9.06
C LEU A 107 -7.66 26.77 8.47
N GLY A 108 -8.17 25.63 8.96
CA GLY A 108 -9.59 25.27 9.00
C GLY A 108 -9.86 24.34 10.16
#